data_AF-A0A0P7XLM7-F1
#
_entry.id   AF-A0A0P7XLM7-F1
#
_cell.length_a   1.000
_cell.length_b   1.000
_cell.length_c   1.000
_cell.angle_alpha   90.00
_cell.angle_beta   90.00
_cell.angle_gamma   90.00
#
_symmetry.space_group_name_H-M   'P 1'
#
loop_
_entity.id
_entity.type
_entity.pdbx_description
1 polymer ?
#
loop_
_entity_poly.entity_id
_entity_poly.type
_entity_poly.pdbx_seq_one_letter_code
_entity_poly.pdbx_strand_id
1 'polypeptide(L)'
;MSIWIDKTWYLLRRKSLQSRDRRLTLLAQGLTGVISHCKTGFSDADFGRIERALARTGNQRLITVGRAWWSAYADAVAADDASYVAKEAILLKMCRELSVGELGYRDWLELYRICLISGLFVVGIELRQRAELAVLVEAEADDASIDTLRHAMSVLIERGSFDEARTVLNGLRQKGDDPDLMEHADWLLRLLDSERPLAYLRPDKFPVEAEVLKATQGASIALVGPVPTRSPNGPEIDGFDLVAKFNYRGGPGGRDPDTQGSRVDISYFNLQQAKFIARKTNPAFISDIPFPVFVKGKGYRLLGRYTTTGRVLMNLQWLLFDSEFNAGPNAIFDLLRFAPATVKVFNTDLMLTAGRYRGYSQPGGEEINYSHSFAKTHDPLMQFRWAKLAWSRRLIDGDERFCEVMASDERDYIKRLQEGHGAIARENLRGRSQ
;
A
#
# COMPACT_ATOMS: atom_id res chain seq x y z
N MET A 1 -9.21 44.18 3.87
CA MET A 1 -10.02 43.13 3.22
C MET A 1 -9.18 42.09 2.46
N SER A 2 -8.02 42.42 1.88
CA SER A 2 -7.20 41.45 1.11
C SER A 2 -6.51 40.37 1.94
N ILE A 3 -6.03 40.68 3.17
CA ILE A 3 -5.31 39.72 4.03
C ILE A 3 -6.19 38.55 4.51
N TRP A 4 -7.50 38.78 4.68
CA TRP A 4 -8.46 37.73 5.06
C TRP A 4 -8.86 36.85 3.88
N ILE A 5 -8.97 37.42 2.68
CA ILE A 5 -9.24 36.65 1.45
C ILE A 5 -8.05 35.73 1.15
N ASP A 6 -6.80 36.19 1.33
CA ASP A 6 -5.61 35.35 1.13
C ASP A 6 -5.48 34.23 2.16
N LYS A 7 -5.78 34.48 3.45
CA LYS A 7 -5.77 33.42 4.48
C LYS A 7 -6.86 32.38 4.22
N THR A 8 -8.07 32.80 3.83
CA THR A 8 -9.18 31.87 3.56
C THR A 8 -8.96 31.10 2.27
N TRP A 9 -8.42 31.73 1.21
CA TRP A 9 -7.99 31.02 -0.01
C TRP A 9 -6.83 30.07 0.26
N TYR A 10 -5.86 30.44 1.08
CA TYR A 10 -4.75 29.57 1.49
C TYR A 10 -5.26 28.35 2.29
N LEU A 11 -6.21 28.53 3.22
CA LEU A 11 -6.80 27.44 4.01
C LEU A 11 -7.71 26.54 3.16
N LEU A 12 -8.50 27.09 2.24
CA LEU A 12 -9.31 26.33 1.28
C LEU A 12 -8.43 25.57 0.28
N ARG A 13 -7.36 26.20 -0.23
CA ARG A 13 -6.36 25.58 -1.09
C ARG A 13 -5.64 24.46 -0.34
N ARG A 14 -5.25 24.67 0.92
CA ARG A 14 -4.66 23.66 1.82
C ARG A 14 -5.61 22.49 2.05
N LYS A 15 -6.90 22.72 2.36
CA LYS A 15 -7.92 21.65 2.46
C LYS A 15 -8.15 20.92 1.13
N SER A 16 -8.12 21.63 0.02
CA SER A 16 -8.31 21.05 -1.31
C SER A 16 -7.08 20.32 -1.87
N LEU A 17 -5.88 20.61 -1.31
CA LEU A 17 -4.61 19.91 -1.52
C LEU A 17 -4.32 18.86 -0.44
N GLN A 18 -5.18 18.71 0.58
CA GLN A 18 -5.02 17.66 1.61
C GLN A 18 -5.18 16.25 1.03
N SER A 19 -5.93 16.08 -0.07
CA SER A 19 -5.93 14.79 -0.75
C SER A 19 -4.59 14.61 -1.45
N ARG A 20 -3.76 13.73 -0.90
CA ARG A 20 -2.50 13.23 -1.49
C ARG A 20 -2.62 12.98 -3.00
N ASP A 21 -3.74 12.39 -3.42
CA ASP A 21 -4.13 12.17 -4.81
C ASP A 21 -4.01 13.40 -5.71
N ARG A 22 -4.65 14.51 -5.31
CA ARG A 22 -4.62 15.75 -6.08
C ARG A 22 -3.22 16.35 -6.14
N ARG A 23 -2.44 16.27 -5.05
CA ARG A 23 -1.05 16.74 -5.05
C ARG A 23 -0.21 15.95 -6.04
N LEU A 24 -0.29 14.62 -6.01
CA LEU A 24 0.43 13.75 -6.94
C LEU A 24 -0.02 13.96 -8.39
N THR A 25 -1.32 14.15 -8.62
CA THR A 25 -1.85 14.47 -9.96
C THR A 25 -1.28 15.78 -10.49
N LEU A 26 -1.31 16.85 -9.68
CA LEU A 26 -0.76 18.16 -10.08
C LEU A 26 0.76 18.09 -10.29
N LEU A 27 1.45 17.29 -9.48
CA LEU A 27 2.89 17.08 -9.61
C LEU A 27 3.23 16.33 -10.90
N ALA A 28 2.53 15.22 -11.17
CA ALA A 28 2.67 14.46 -12.40
C ALA A 28 2.41 15.33 -13.64
N GLN A 29 1.38 16.17 -13.61
CA GLN A 29 1.08 17.13 -14.68
C GLN A 29 2.22 18.16 -14.87
N GLY A 30 2.73 18.72 -13.77
CA GLY A 30 3.85 19.64 -13.81
C GLY A 30 5.13 19.02 -14.37
N LEU A 31 5.42 17.77 -13.97
CA LEU A 31 6.60 17.02 -14.41
C LEU A 31 6.48 16.56 -15.87
N THR A 32 5.29 16.14 -16.32
CA THR A 32 5.02 15.77 -17.73
C THR A 32 5.41 16.92 -18.68
N GLY A 33 5.05 18.16 -18.31
CA GLY A 33 5.41 19.34 -19.08
C GLY A 33 6.91 19.63 -19.10
N VAL A 34 7.70 19.10 -18.16
CA VAL A 34 9.16 19.23 -18.16
C VAL A 34 9.82 18.10 -18.94
N ILE A 35 9.42 16.86 -18.64
CA ILE A 35 9.99 15.64 -19.22
C ILE A 35 9.81 15.61 -20.75
N SER A 36 8.64 16.07 -21.25
CA SER A 36 8.39 16.18 -22.70
C SER A 36 9.37 17.10 -23.44
N HIS A 37 9.98 18.09 -22.76
CA HIS A 37 10.93 19.02 -23.34
C HIS A 37 12.40 18.55 -23.19
N CYS A 38 12.68 17.60 -22.29
CA CYS A 38 14.05 17.20 -21.94
C CYS A 38 14.80 16.45 -23.06
N LYS A 39 14.16 16.11 -24.19
CA LYS A 39 14.81 15.43 -25.32
C LYS A 39 16.03 16.19 -25.87
N THR A 40 16.10 17.51 -25.65
CA THR A 40 17.20 18.38 -26.12
C THR A 40 18.11 18.87 -25.00
N GLY A 41 18.01 18.28 -23.79
CA GLY A 41 18.74 18.71 -22.59
C GLY A 41 17.87 19.52 -21.62
N PHE A 42 18.32 19.59 -20.36
CA PHE A 42 17.59 20.21 -19.25
C PHE A 42 17.98 21.69 -19.10
N SER A 43 17.05 22.61 -19.36
CA SER A 43 17.31 24.06 -19.32
C SER A 43 16.97 24.72 -17.97
N ASP A 44 17.42 25.96 -17.76
CA ASP A 44 17.00 26.78 -16.61
C ASP A 44 15.48 26.99 -16.56
N ALA A 45 14.85 27.09 -17.73
CA ALA A 45 13.40 27.23 -17.83
C ALA A 45 12.67 25.97 -17.34
N ASP A 46 13.23 24.79 -17.63
CA ASP A 46 12.71 23.50 -17.17
C ASP A 46 12.85 23.35 -15.66
N PHE A 47 13.99 23.74 -15.10
CA PHE A 47 14.16 23.78 -13.65
C PHE A 47 13.12 24.68 -12.98
N GLY A 48 12.91 25.89 -13.51
CA GLY A 48 11.90 26.81 -13.01
C GLY A 48 10.48 26.24 -13.10
N ARG A 49 10.18 25.35 -14.08
CA ARG A 49 8.90 24.64 -14.15
C ARG A 49 8.78 23.60 -13.04
N ILE A 50 9.85 22.86 -12.72
CA ILE A 50 9.87 21.93 -11.57
C ILE A 50 9.65 22.67 -10.27
N GLU A 51 10.38 23.76 -10.02
CA GLU A 51 10.22 24.58 -8.80
C GLU A 51 8.78 25.06 -8.65
N ARG A 52 8.16 25.54 -9.74
CA ARG A 52 6.75 25.96 -9.74
C ARG A 52 5.81 24.78 -9.45
N ALA A 53 6.07 23.60 -9.99
CA ALA A 53 5.27 22.41 -9.73
C ALA A 53 5.35 22.00 -8.25
N LEU A 54 6.56 21.92 -7.70
CA LEU A 54 6.81 21.63 -6.29
C LEU A 54 6.16 22.68 -5.38
N ALA A 55 6.28 23.96 -5.72
CA ALA A 55 5.65 25.03 -4.95
C ALA A 55 4.12 24.96 -4.94
N ARG A 56 3.51 24.56 -6.07
CA ARG A 56 2.05 24.39 -6.19
C ARG A 56 1.53 23.25 -5.33
N THR A 57 2.35 22.25 -5.02
CA THR A 57 1.98 21.07 -4.23
C THR A 57 2.46 21.13 -2.78
N GLY A 58 3.15 22.21 -2.38
CA GLY A 58 3.68 22.38 -1.02
C GLY A 58 4.96 21.60 -0.75
N ASN A 59 5.69 21.22 -1.80
CA ASN A 59 6.92 20.43 -1.75
C ASN A 59 8.15 21.30 -2.07
N GLN A 60 8.13 22.61 -1.72
CA GLN A 60 9.22 23.54 -2.05
C GLN A 60 10.57 23.08 -1.49
N ARG A 61 10.59 22.40 -0.33
CA ARG A 61 11.82 21.91 0.28
C ARG A 61 12.57 20.93 -0.62
N LEU A 62 11.88 20.21 -1.51
CA LEU A 62 12.52 19.25 -2.41
C LEU A 62 13.42 19.91 -3.46
N ILE A 63 13.45 21.24 -3.59
CA ILE A 63 14.45 21.92 -4.43
C ILE A 63 15.87 21.77 -3.88
N THR A 64 16.04 21.48 -2.59
CA THR A 64 17.35 21.42 -1.93
C THR A 64 18.20 20.23 -2.36
N VAL A 65 17.60 19.18 -2.95
CA VAL A 65 18.36 18.07 -3.57
C VAL A 65 19.20 18.51 -4.78
N GLY A 66 18.99 19.74 -5.26
CA GLY A 66 19.84 20.40 -6.23
C GLY A 66 19.45 20.13 -7.69
N ARG A 67 19.88 21.06 -8.55
CA ARG A 67 19.60 21.04 -10.00
C ARG A 67 20.12 19.79 -10.69
N ALA A 68 21.30 19.31 -10.28
CA ALA A 68 21.92 18.12 -10.86
C ALA A 68 21.03 16.88 -10.64
N TRP A 69 20.43 16.73 -9.45
CA TRP A 69 19.55 15.60 -9.15
C TRP A 69 18.28 15.65 -10.00
N TRP A 70 17.64 16.82 -10.09
CA TRP A 70 16.44 17.00 -10.91
C TRP A 70 16.70 16.78 -12.41
N SER A 71 17.88 17.15 -12.90
CA SER A 71 18.32 16.85 -14.26
C SER A 71 18.50 15.34 -14.48
N ALA A 72 19.23 14.66 -13.59
CA ALA A 72 19.41 13.20 -13.67
C ALA A 72 18.08 12.43 -13.55
N TYR A 73 17.15 12.91 -12.73
CA TYR A 73 15.79 12.41 -12.63
C TYR A 73 15.04 12.55 -13.96
N ALA A 74 15.02 13.75 -14.56
CA ALA A 74 14.34 13.98 -15.82
C ALA A 74 14.94 13.11 -16.95
N ASP A 75 16.27 12.99 -16.99
CA ASP A 75 17.01 12.12 -17.90
C ASP A 75 16.58 10.66 -17.76
N ALA A 76 16.55 10.11 -16.53
CA ALA A 76 16.16 8.73 -16.29
C ALA A 76 14.70 8.45 -16.68
N VAL A 77 13.78 9.40 -16.41
CA VAL A 77 12.37 9.25 -16.82
C VAL A 77 12.21 9.38 -18.33
N ALA A 78 13.01 10.21 -19.01
CA ALA A 78 12.94 10.41 -20.46
C ALA A 78 13.71 9.35 -21.29
N ALA A 79 14.65 8.63 -20.68
CA ALA A 79 15.54 7.69 -21.35
C ALA A 79 14.83 6.56 -22.10
N ASP A 80 15.22 6.28 -23.34
CA ASP A 80 14.79 5.06 -24.04
C ASP A 80 15.29 3.78 -23.33
N ASP A 81 14.80 2.62 -23.74
CA ASP A 81 15.14 1.35 -23.10
C ASP A 81 16.65 1.04 -23.18
N ALA A 82 17.32 1.51 -24.23
CA ALA A 82 18.76 1.28 -24.43
C ALA A 82 19.62 2.08 -23.43
N SER A 83 19.22 3.30 -23.09
CA SER A 83 19.96 4.19 -22.20
C SER A 83 19.44 4.21 -20.75
N TYR A 84 18.24 3.67 -20.50
CA TYR A 84 17.56 3.72 -19.21
C TYR A 84 18.42 3.24 -18.04
N VAL A 85 19.02 2.05 -18.16
CA VAL A 85 19.80 1.43 -17.07
C VAL A 85 20.97 2.32 -16.64
N ALA A 86 21.67 2.92 -17.61
CA ALA A 86 22.80 3.80 -17.32
C ALA A 86 22.35 5.10 -16.64
N LYS A 87 21.25 5.71 -17.11
CA LYS A 87 20.69 6.95 -16.55
C LYS A 87 20.13 6.73 -15.14
N GLU A 88 19.44 5.62 -14.92
CA GLU A 88 18.95 5.21 -13.60
C GLU A 88 20.11 5.00 -12.62
N ALA A 89 21.20 4.36 -13.04
CA ALA A 89 22.37 4.13 -12.20
C ALA A 89 23.03 5.45 -11.75
N ILE A 90 23.09 6.46 -12.62
CA ILE A 90 23.59 7.79 -12.28
C ILE A 90 22.71 8.41 -11.19
N LEU A 91 21.39 8.43 -11.39
CA LEU A 91 20.45 8.98 -10.41
C LEU A 91 20.53 8.24 -9.07
N LEU A 92 20.61 6.91 -9.10
CA LEU A 92 20.74 6.08 -7.89
C LEU A 92 22.01 6.41 -7.10
N LYS A 93 23.14 6.62 -7.79
CA LYS A 93 24.38 7.07 -7.17
C LYS A 93 24.18 8.42 -6.46
N MET A 94 23.54 9.38 -7.13
CA MET A 94 23.24 10.68 -6.52
C MET A 94 22.36 10.56 -5.29
N CYS A 95 21.31 9.73 -5.32
CA CYS A 95 20.45 9.48 -4.14
C CYS A 95 21.26 8.95 -2.94
N ARG A 96 22.30 8.15 -3.18
CA ARG A 96 23.17 7.61 -2.12
C ARG A 96 24.09 8.64 -1.50
N GLU A 97 24.45 9.67 -2.27
CA GLU A 97 25.34 10.76 -1.86
C GLU A 97 24.60 11.88 -1.13
N LEU A 98 23.27 11.97 -1.24
CA LEU A 98 22.47 12.91 -0.47
C LEU A 98 22.55 12.62 1.04
N SER A 99 22.67 13.67 1.85
CA SER A 99 22.76 13.54 3.30
C SER A 99 21.38 13.36 3.91
N VAL A 100 21.23 12.38 4.80
CA VAL A 100 19.94 12.04 5.44
C VAL A 100 19.33 13.25 6.16
N GLY A 101 20.16 14.12 6.75
CA GLY A 101 19.72 15.29 7.53
C GLY A 101 19.29 16.51 6.69
N GLU A 102 19.43 16.47 5.35
CA GLU A 102 19.04 17.60 4.49
C GLU A 102 17.52 17.77 4.38
N LEU A 103 16.78 16.67 4.57
CA LEU A 103 15.34 16.58 4.40
C LEU A 103 14.73 15.85 5.59
N GLY A 104 13.53 16.26 6.01
CA GLY A 104 12.77 15.48 6.99
C GLY A 104 12.23 14.19 6.36
N TYR A 105 11.84 13.20 7.17
CA TYR A 105 11.37 11.91 6.64
C TYR A 105 10.18 12.04 5.67
N ARG A 106 9.30 13.03 5.90
CA ARG A 106 8.16 13.30 5.01
C ARG A 106 8.58 13.81 3.65
N ASP A 107 9.64 14.63 3.59
CA ASP A 107 10.19 15.15 2.34
C ASP A 107 10.82 13.99 1.53
N TRP A 108 11.55 13.10 2.20
CA TRP A 108 12.05 11.86 1.59
C TRP A 108 10.93 10.96 1.04
N LEU A 109 9.83 10.79 1.78
CA LEU A 109 8.66 10.04 1.31
C LEU A 109 7.99 10.70 0.10
N GLU A 110 8.00 12.03 -0.01
CA GLU A 110 7.48 12.70 -1.23
C GLU A 110 8.39 12.45 -2.44
N LEU A 111 9.72 12.46 -2.28
CA LEU A 111 10.66 12.07 -3.35
C LEU A 111 10.49 10.61 -3.76
N TYR A 112 10.29 9.71 -2.80
CA TYR A 112 9.95 8.32 -3.05
C TYR A 112 8.69 8.21 -3.94
N ARG A 113 7.61 8.90 -3.57
CA ARG A 113 6.35 8.88 -4.35
C ARG A 113 6.51 9.49 -5.74
N ILE A 114 7.35 10.51 -5.91
CA ILE A 114 7.71 11.07 -7.22
C ILE A 114 8.39 10.03 -8.10
N CYS A 115 9.28 9.22 -7.52
CA CYS A 115 9.92 8.12 -8.25
C CYS A 115 8.90 7.03 -8.61
N LEU A 116 7.98 6.69 -7.71
CA LEU A 116 6.92 5.72 -7.97
C LEU A 116 5.98 6.15 -9.10
N ILE A 117 5.43 7.37 -9.10
CA ILE A 117 4.56 7.84 -10.21
C ILE A 117 5.28 7.83 -11.56
N SER A 118 6.61 7.84 -11.54
CA SER A 118 7.47 7.89 -12.72
C SER A 118 8.06 6.55 -13.11
N GLY A 119 7.71 5.47 -12.41
CA GLY A 119 8.19 4.13 -12.72
C GLY A 119 9.66 3.87 -12.36
N LEU A 120 10.27 4.72 -11.51
CA LEU A 120 11.63 4.58 -10.99
C LEU A 120 11.60 3.91 -9.60
N PHE A 121 11.05 2.71 -9.51
CA PHE A 121 10.87 1.98 -8.26
C PHE A 121 12.20 1.72 -7.53
N VAL A 122 13.24 1.31 -8.25
CA VAL A 122 14.56 1.00 -7.66
C VAL A 122 15.15 2.24 -6.98
N VAL A 123 15.12 3.39 -7.67
CA VAL A 123 15.55 4.68 -7.12
C VAL A 123 14.64 5.11 -5.97
N GLY A 124 13.33 4.92 -6.11
CA GLY A 124 12.36 5.27 -5.09
C GLY A 124 12.63 4.56 -3.75
N ILE A 125 13.01 3.28 -3.77
CA ILE A 125 13.29 2.54 -2.54
C ILE A 125 14.55 3.02 -1.83
N GLU A 126 15.58 3.44 -2.56
CA GLU A 126 16.73 4.10 -1.94
C GLU A 126 16.28 5.35 -1.16
N LEU A 127 15.40 6.17 -1.75
CA LEU A 127 14.85 7.36 -1.09
C LEU A 127 13.94 7.02 0.09
N ARG A 128 13.17 5.93 0.00
CA ARG A 128 12.35 5.44 1.11
C ARG A 128 13.23 4.99 2.29
N GLN A 129 14.35 4.33 2.03
CA GLN A 129 15.31 3.95 3.07
C GLN A 129 15.93 5.17 3.76
N ARG A 130 16.17 6.27 3.01
CA ARG A 130 16.56 7.55 3.60
C ARG A 130 15.45 8.13 4.49
N ALA A 131 14.19 8.02 4.09
CA ALA A 131 13.06 8.41 4.93
C ALA A 131 13.02 7.60 6.25
N GLU A 132 13.26 6.30 6.18
CA GLU A 132 13.30 5.44 7.37
C GLU A 132 14.44 5.84 8.31
N LEU A 133 15.62 6.17 7.79
CA LEU A 133 16.72 6.65 8.63
C LEU A 133 16.40 8.01 9.25
N ALA A 134 15.85 8.93 8.47
CA ALA A 134 15.46 10.26 8.95
C ALA A 134 14.43 10.18 10.07
N VAL A 135 13.39 9.33 9.96
CA VAL A 135 12.35 9.26 11.00
C VAL A 135 12.85 8.65 12.31
N LEU A 136 13.83 7.74 12.24
CA LEU A 136 14.45 7.18 13.44
C LEU A 136 15.30 8.24 14.15
N VAL A 137 16.12 9.00 13.40
CA VAL A 137 16.87 10.13 13.96
C VAL A 137 15.95 11.20 14.55
N GLU A 138 14.87 11.55 13.84
CA GLU A 138 13.88 12.51 14.33
C GLU A 138 13.14 12.01 15.59
N ALA A 139 12.99 10.70 15.76
CA ALA A 139 12.33 10.10 16.92
C ALA A 139 13.20 10.06 18.18
N GLU A 140 14.53 10.21 18.05
CA GLU A 140 15.47 10.29 19.17
C GLU A 140 15.46 11.66 19.86
N ALA A 141 14.87 12.69 19.24
CA ALA A 141 14.75 14.02 19.84
C ALA A 141 13.82 14.00 21.07
N ASP A 142 14.19 14.70 22.15
CA ASP A 142 13.38 14.78 23.38
C ASP A 142 11.95 15.30 23.11
N ASP A 143 11.83 16.24 22.17
CA ASP A 143 10.57 16.86 21.75
C ASP A 143 9.91 16.15 20.56
N ALA A 144 10.35 14.94 20.20
CA ALA A 144 9.76 14.15 19.12
C ALA A 144 8.23 14.03 19.30
N SER A 145 7.51 14.31 18.20
CA SER A 145 6.05 14.29 18.20
C SER A 145 5.51 12.86 18.28
N ILE A 146 4.28 12.68 18.78
CA ILE A 146 3.57 11.38 18.76
C ILE A 146 3.53 10.81 17.33
N ASP A 147 3.33 11.65 16.33
CA ASP A 147 3.29 11.24 14.93
C ASP A 147 4.65 10.71 14.45
N THR A 148 5.76 11.40 14.78
CA THR A 148 7.12 10.93 14.50
C THR A 148 7.39 9.58 15.16
N LEU A 149 7.04 9.44 16.44
CA LEU A 149 7.21 8.19 17.19
C LEU A 149 6.38 7.03 16.59
N ARG A 150 5.14 7.27 16.15
CA ARG A 150 4.33 6.24 15.46
C ARG A 150 4.97 5.77 14.15
N HIS A 151 5.51 6.70 13.36
CA HIS A 151 6.20 6.33 12.11
C HIS A 151 7.51 5.59 12.39
N ALA A 152 8.29 6.01 13.39
CA ALA A 152 9.48 5.30 13.83
C ALA A 152 9.16 3.87 14.28
N MET A 153 8.13 3.69 15.14
CA MET A 153 7.66 2.37 15.54
C MET A 153 7.26 1.51 14.33
N SER A 154 6.59 2.10 13.34
CA SER A 154 6.20 1.39 12.11
C SER A 154 7.42 0.90 11.32
N VAL A 155 8.47 1.73 11.19
CA VAL A 155 9.75 1.35 10.55
C VAL A 155 10.43 0.21 11.31
N LEU A 156 10.46 0.29 12.64
CA LEU A 156 11.07 -0.74 13.48
C LEU A 156 10.34 -2.08 13.36
N ILE A 157 9.01 -2.06 13.31
CA ILE A 157 8.21 -3.27 13.05
C ILE A 157 8.51 -3.84 11.65
N GLU A 158 8.52 -3.00 10.62
CA GLU A 158 8.84 -3.42 9.25
C GLU A 158 10.23 -4.07 9.13
N ARG A 159 11.19 -3.63 9.94
CA ARG A 159 12.57 -4.17 10.00
C ARG A 159 12.71 -5.41 10.90
N GLY A 160 11.66 -5.76 11.66
CA GLY A 160 11.72 -6.83 12.65
C GLY A 160 12.48 -6.46 13.93
N SER A 161 12.77 -5.17 14.16
CA SER A 161 13.41 -4.65 15.38
C SER A 161 12.40 -4.51 16.53
N PHE A 162 11.85 -5.62 17.01
CA PHE A 162 10.71 -5.60 17.93
C PHE A 162 11.03 -5.01 19.31
N ASP A 163 12.23 -5.21 19.85
CA ASP A 163 12.63 -4.65 21.14
C ASP A 163 12.70 -3.12 21.11
N GLU A 164 13.27 -2.57 20.04
CA GLU A 164 13.30 -1.13 19.78
C GLU A 164 11.87 -0.60 19.59
N ALA A 165 11.03 -1.33 18.83
CA ALA A 165 9.63 -0.95 18.65
C ALA A 165 8.84 -0.93 19.96
N ARG A 166 9.07 -1.87 20.88
CA ARG A 166 8.48 -1.88 22.24
C ARG A 166 8.97 -0.69 23.08
N THR A 167 10.21 -0.26 22.89
CA THR A 167 10.75 0.94 23.54
C THR A 167 10.02 2.19 23.07
N VAL A 168 9.84 2.36 21.75
CA VAL A 168 9.06 3.47 21.19
C VAL A 168 7.59 3.42 21.63
N LEU A 169 6.99 2.23 21.70
CA LEU A 169 5.63 2.03 22.20
C LEU A 169 5.47 2.52 23.65
N ASN A 170 6.44 2.27 24.52
CA ASN A 170 6.43 2.80 25.88
C ASN A 170 6.56 4.32 25.91
N GLY A 171 7.38 4.91 25.03
CA GLY A 171 7.45 6.36 24.86
C GLY A 171 6.12 6.97 24.42
N LEU A 172 5.40 6.33 23.49
CA LEU A 172 4.05 6.73 23.07
C LEU A 172 3.04 6.70 24.24
N ARG A 173 3.07 5.64 25.07
CA ARG A 173 2.25 5.54 26.28
C ARG A 173 2.54 6.69 27.25
N GLN A 174 3.81 7.02 27.49
CA GLN A 174 4.22 8.11 28.38
C GLN A 174 3.79 9.49 27.86
N LYS A 175 3.79 9.70 26.53
CA LYS A 175 3.29 10.94 25.91
C LYS A 175 1.75 11.01 25.82
N GLY A 176 1.03 10.01 26.34
CA GLY A 176 -0.42 10.01 26.40
C GLY A 176 -1.09 9.73 25.06
N ASP A 177 -0.49 8.89 24.22
CA ASP A 177 -1.16 8.43 23.00
C ASP A 177 -2.39 7.55 23.31
N ASP A 178 -3.26 7.34 22.33
CA ASP A 178 -4.54 6.61 22.46
C ASP A 178 -4.32 5.17 22.99
N PRO A 179 -4.83 4.83 24.19
CA PRO A 179 -4.65 3.50 24.80
C PRO A 179 -5.14 2.36 23.90
N ASP A 180 -6.21 2.61 23.14
CA ASP A 180 -6.80 1.64 22.23
C ASP A 180 -5.83 1.28 21.10
N LEU A 181 -5.04 2.25 20.63
CA LEU A 181 -4.00 2.02 19.64
C LEU A 181 -2.81 1.30 20.28
N MET A 182 -2.41 1.69 21.48
CA MET A 182 -1.28 1.06 22.18
C MET A 182 -1.51 -0.43 22.43
N GLU A 183 -2.73 -0.84 22.79
CA GLU A 183 -3.09 -2.25 22.95
C GLU A 183 -3.00 -3.01 21.62
N HIS A 184 -3.45 -2.38 20.53
CA HIS A 184 -3.38 -2.98 19.20
C HIS A 184 -1.94 -3.13 18.70
N ALA A 185 -1.06 -2.15 18.94
CA ALA A 185 0.38 -2.28 18.66
C ALA A 185 1.02 -3.40 19.49
N ASP A 186 0.68 -3.48 20.78
CA ASP A 186 1.18 -4.51 21.68
C ASP A 186 0.81 -5.91 21.18
N TRP A 187 -0.46 -6.11 20.84
CA TRP A 187 -0.93 -7.35 20.23
C TRP A 187 -0.16 -7.71 18.96
N LEU A 188 0.04 -6.74 18.06
CA LEU A 188 0.71 -6.99 16.79
C LEU A 188 2.20 -7.33 16.98
N LEU A 189 2.89 -6.63 17.88
CA LEU A 189 4.27 -6.93 18.25
C LEU A 189 4.39 -8.34 18.80
N ARG A 190 3.53 -8.73 19.75
CA ARG A 190 3.51 -10.08 20.32
C ARG A 190 3.22 -11.15 19.26
N LEU A 191 2.30 -10.88 18.34
CA LEU A 191 2.00 -11.77 17.22
C LEU A 191 3.22 -12.01 16.33
N LEU A 192 3.90 -10.94 15.93
CA LEU A 192 5.07 -11.00 15.05
C LEU A 192 6.32 -11.53 15.76
N ASP A 193 6.38 -11.38 17.07
CA ASP A 193 7.45 -11.89 17.94
C ASP A 193 7.18 -13.34 18.43
N SER A 194 6.33 -14.08 17.71
CA SER A 194 6.06 -15.51 17.91
C SER A 194 5.34 -15.88 19.21
N GLU A 195 4.80 -14.93 19.99
CA GLU A 195 4.08 -15.22 21.23
C GLU A 195 2.67 -15.82 21.00
N ARG A 196 2.17 -15.81 19.74
CA ARG A 196 0.81 -16.23 19.35
C ARG A 196 -0.25 -15.75 20.35
N PRO A 197 -0.45 -14.43 20.48
CA PRO A 197 -1.39 -13.87 21.44
C PRO A 197 -2.82 -14.33 21.16
N LEU A 198 -3.69 -14.18 22.15
CA LEU A 198 -5.12 -14.38 21.99
C LEU A 198 -5.69 -13.49 20.88
N ALA A 199 -6.87 -13.86 20.40
CA ALA A 199 -7.59 -13.08 19.40
C ALA A 199 -7.77 -11.63 19.87
N TYR A 200 -7.53 -10.68 18.96
CA TYR A 200 -7.73 -9.26 19.22
C TYR A 200 -9.13 -8.85 18.81
N LEU A 201 -9.99 -8.66 19.82
CA LEU A 201 -11.41 -8.37 19.64
C LEU A 201 -11.84 -7.20 20.50
N ARG A 202 -12.87 -6.50 20.03
CA ARG A 202 -13.63 -5.53 20.82
C ARG A 202 -15.11 -5.86 20.75
N PRO A 203 -15.55 -6.95 21.42
CA PRO A 203 -16.91 -7.45 21.27
C PRO A 203 -17.96 -6.47 21.79
N ASP A 204 -17.59 -5.62 22.76
CA ASP A 204 -18.39 -4.51 23.26
C ASP A 204 -18.66 -3.44 22.17
N LYS A 205 -17.70 -3.21 21.28
CA LYS A 205 -17.82 -2.27 20.17
C LYS A 205 -18.35 -2.93 18.88
N PHE A 206 -18.10 -4.23 18.69
CA PHE A 206 -18.40 -4.95 17.45
C PHE A 206 -18.92 -6.38 17.72
N PRO A 207 -20.22 -6.54 18.04
CA PRO A 207 -20.80 -7.85 18.39
C PRO A 207 -20.64 -8.93 17.32
N VAL A 208 -20.69 -8.54 16.03
CA VAL A 208 -20.47 -9.42 14.87
C VAL A 208 -19.09 -10.10 14.92
N GLU A 209 -18.09 -9.48 15.54
CA GLU A 209 -16.75 -10.07 15.62
C GLU A 209 -16.69 -11.32 16.50
N ALA A 210 -17.62 -11.48 17.45
CA ALA A 210 -17.70 -12.69 18.27
C ALA A 210 -18.13 -13.92 17.44
N GLU A 211 -19.07 -13.73 16.50
CA GLU A 211 -19.49 -14.79 15.58
C GLU A 211 -18.38 -15.14 14.60
N VAL A 212 -17.68 -14.14 14.07
CA VAL A 212 -16.51 -14.34 13.20
C VAL A 212 -15.44 -15.12 13.96
N LEU A 213 -15.08 -14.71 15.19
CA LEU A 213 -14.10 -15.42 16.01
C LEU A 213 -14.48 -16.89 16.15
N LYS A 214 -15.73 -17.18 16.52
CA LYS A 214 -16.19 -18.55 16.72
C LYS A 214 -15.98 -19.42 15.47
N ALA A 215 -16.14 -18.84 14.29
CA ALA A 215 -15.95 -19.56 13.03
C ALA A 215 -14.48 -19.68 12.61
N THR A 216 -13.65 -18.69 12.90
CA THR A 216 -12.25 -18.61 12.41
C THR A 216 -11.22 -19.13 13.41
N GLN A 217 -11.52 -19.15 14.70
CA GLN A 217 -10.57 -19.56 15.74
C GLN A 217 -10.23 -21.03 15.57
N GLY A 218 -8.94 -21.33 15.41
CA GLY A 218 -8.46 -22.69 15.14
C GLY A 218 -8.84 -23.25 13.77
N ALA A 219 -9.47 -22.46 12.89
CA ALA A 219 -9.79 -22.87 11.53
C ALA A 219 -8.56 -22.82 10.62
N SER A 220 -8.51 -23.70 9.63
CA SER A 220 -7.67 -23.58 8.46
C SER A 220 -8.35 -22.66 7.44
N ILE A 221 -7.64 -21.63 6.97
CA ILE A 221 -8.20 -20.63 6.05
C ILE A 221 -7.38 -20.54 4.77
N ALA A 222 -8.03 -20.71 3.61
CA ALA A 222 -7.46 -20.40 2.31
C ALA A 222 -7.75 -18.93 1.96
N LEU A 223 -6.71 -18.12 1.73
CA LEU A 223 -6.83 -16.75 1.23
C LEU A 223 -6.47 -16.68 -0.25
N VAL A 224 -7.46 -16.49 -1.11
CA VAL A 224 -7.30 -16.58 -2.57
C VAL A 224 -7.22 -15.20 -3.21
N GLY A 225 -6.02 -14.84 -3.66
CA GLY A 225 -5.73 -13.64 -4.43
C GLY A 225 -6.25 -13.70 -5.86
N PRO A 226 -6.18 -12.59 -6.62
CA PRO A 226 -6.80 -12.50 -7.93
C PRO A 226 -5.85 -12.77 -9.11
N VAL A 227 -4.63 -13.24 -8.84
CA VAL A 227 -3.64 -13.49 -9.90
C VAL A 227 -4.07 -14.73 -10.69
N PRO A 228 -4.12 -14.66 -12.04
CA PRO A 228 -4.43 -15.83 -12.84
C PRO A 228 -3.32 -16.87 -12.67
N THR A 229 -3.70 -18.13 -12.48
CA THR A 229 -2.78 -19.27 -12.38
C THR A 229 -3.23 -20.39 -13.31
N ARG A 230 -2.30 -21.29 -13.63
CA ARG A 230 -2.59 -22.58 -14.28
C ARG A 230 -2.52 -23.75 -13.30
N SER A 231 -2.05 -23.51 -12.08
CA SER A 231 -1.98 -24.54 -11.04
C SER A 231 -3.39 -24.96 -10.64
N PRO A 232 -3.67 -26.28 -10.56
CA PRO A 232 -4.99 -26.81 -10.21
C PRO A 232 -5.25 -26.72 -8.70
N ASN A 233 -5.16 -25.50 -8.14
CA ASN A 233 -5.25 -25.24 -6.71
C ASN A 233 -6.68 -25.39 -6.17
N GLY A 234 -7.70 -25.46 -7.04
CA GLY A 234 -9.10 -25.40 -6.65
C GLY A 234 -9.56 -26.48 -5.67
N PRO A 235 -9.26 -27.77 -5.90
CA PRO A 235 -9.58 -28.84 -4.95
C PRO A 235 -8.92 -28.65 -3.59
N GLU A 236 -7.67 -28.17 -3.55
CA GLU A 236 -6.98 -27.88 -2.29
C GLU A 236 -7.65 -26.72 -1.55
N ILE A 237 -7.92 -25.62 -2.26
CA ILE A 237 -8.58 -24.42 -1.72
C ILE A 237 -9.93 -24.79 -1.09
N ASP A 238 -10.76 -25.57 -1.78
CA ASP A 238 -12.09 -25.94 -1.29
C ASP A 238 -12.04 -26.92 -0.10
N GLY A 239 -10.89 -27.53 0.17
CA GLY A 239 -10.64 -28.42 1.31
C GLY A 239 -10.37 -27.72 2.65
N PHE A 240 -10.16 -26.40 2.65
CA PHE A 240 -10.00 -25.62 3.89
C PHE A 240 -11.33 -25.45 4.63
N ASP A 241 -11.27 -25.19 5.94
CA ASP A 241 -12.47 -24.93 6.74
C ASP A 241 -13.19 -23.67 6.22
N LEU A 242 -12.43 -22.62 5.89
CA LEU A 242 -12.94 -21.37 5.34
C LEU A 242 -12.16 -20.91 4.10
N VAL A 243 -12.87 -20.37 3.12
CA VAL A 243 -12.27 -19.79 1.90
C VAL A 243 -12.55 -18.28 1.85
N ALA A 244 -11.47 -17.50 1.93
CA ALA A 244 -11.48 -16.05 1.84
C ALA A 244 -11.10 -15.56 0.44
N LYS A 245 -11.92 -14.69 -0.16
CA LYS A 245 -11.69 -14.10 -1.49
C LYS A 245 -11.88 -12.59 -1.49
N PHE A 246 -11.58 -11.96 -2.62
CA PHE A 246 -11.69 -10.52 -2.81
C PHE A 246 -12.78 -10.18 -3.82
N ASN A 247 -13.64 -9.22 -3.45
CA ASN A 247 -14.61 -8.57 -4.32
C ASN A 247 -15.53 -9.54 -5.08
N TYR A 248 -15.98 -10.62 -4.42
CA TYR A 248 -16.92 -11.57 -4.99
C TYR A 248 -18.22 -10.86 -5.44
N ARG A 249 -18.74 -11.17 -6.62
CA ARG A 249 -19.89 -10.45 -7.22
C ARG A 249 -21.13 -11.32 -7.43
N GLY A 250 -21.19 -12.49 -6.81
CA GLY A 250 -22.24 -13.48 -7.09
C GLY A 250 -21.95 -14.30 -8.36
N GLY A 251 -22.58 -15.47 -8.45
CA GLY A 251 -22.46 -16.37 -9.60
C GLY A 251 -21.04 -16.94 -9.79
N PRO A 252 -20.63 -17.25 -11.04
CA PRO A 252 -19.32 -17.86 -11.31
C PRO A 252 -18.15 -16.85 -11.23
N GLY A 253 -18.41 -15.55 -11.10
CA GLY A 253 -17.36 -14.55 -11.01
C GLY A 253 -16.54 -14.70 -9.72
N GLY A 254 -15.29 -15.12 -9.84
CA GLY A 254 -14.42 -15.43 -8.69
C GLY A 254 -14.55 -16.84 -8.14
N ARG A 255 -15.20 -17.70 -8.92
CA ARG A 255 -15.25 -19.14 -8.71
C ARG A 255 -14.73 -19.82 -9.97
N ASP A 256 -13.68 -20.59 -9.79
CA ASP A 256 -13.12 -21.44 -10.84
C ASP A 256 -12.72 -22.73 -10.11
N PRO A 257 -13.51 -23.81 -10.24
CA PRO A 257 -13.26 -25.06 -9.55
C PRO A 257 -11.87 -25.63 -9.79
N ASP A 258 -11.22 -25.29 -10.91
CA ASP A 258 -9.91 -25.82 -11.25
C ASP A 258 -8.80 -25.02 -10.53
N THR A 259 -8.85 -23.68 -10.56
CA THR A 259 -7.72 -22.84 -10.12
C THR A 259 -7.99 -21.93 -8.91
N GLN A 260 -9.25 -21.57 -8.65
CA GLN A 260 -9.62 -20.60 -7.60
C GLN A 260 -10.50 -21.22 -6.49
N GLY A 261 -10.92 -22.47 -6.66
CA GLY A 261 -11.97 -23.10 -5.86
C GLY A 261 -13.37 -22.53 -6.16
N SER A 262 -14.37 -23.28 -5.73
CA SER A 262 -15.79 -22.95 -5.90
C SER A 262 -16.39 -22.24 -4.68
N ARG A 263 -15.79 -22.39 -3.49
CA ARG A 263 -16.31 -21.84 -2.23
C ARG A 263 -15.93 -20.37 -2.02
N VAL A 264 -16.77 -19.66 -1.26
CA VAL A 264 -16.55 -18.28 -0.79
C VAL A 264 -17.26 -18.12 0.55
N ASP A 265 -16.49 -18.17 1.65
CA ASP A 265 -17.02 -18.03 3.01
C ASP A 265 -16.78 -16.60 3.54
N ILE A 266 -15.63 -16.02 3.19
CA ILE A 266 -15.26 -14.64 3.53
C ILE A 266 -15.02 -13.88 2.23
N SER A 267 -15.58 -12.68 2.10
CA SER A 267 -15.30 -11.81 0.94
C SER A 267 -14.96 -10.39 1.37
N TYR A 268 -13.78 -9.93 0.95
CA TYR A 268 -13.29 -8.57 1.19
C TYR A 268 -13.69 -7.62 0.08
N PHE A 269 -14.48 -6.60 0.40
CA PHE A 269 -15.01 -5.61 -0.52
C PHE A 269 -14.29 -4.27 -0.39
N ASN A 270 -13.58 -3.86 -1.43
CA ASN A 270 -13.06 -2.50 -1.51
C ASN A 270 -14.18 -1.50 -1.85
N LEU A 271 -13.92 -0.20 -1.64
CA LEU A 271 -14.94 0.83 -1.85
C LEU A 271 -15.42 0.94 -3.30
N GLN A 272 -14.54 0.75 -4.29
CA GLN A 272 -14.95 0.84 -5.70
C GLN A 272 -15.86 -0.31 -6.10
N GLN A 273 -15.59 -1.50 -5.57
CA GLN A 273 -16.42 -2.67 -5.79
C GLN A 273 -17.75 -2.56 -5.06
N ALA A 274 -17.76 -2.05 -3.83
CA ALA A 274 -19.00 -1.77 -3.13
C ALA A 274 -19.88 -0.75 -3.89
N LYS A 275 -19.29 0.32 -4.45
CA LYS A 275 -20.01 1.28 -5.30
C LYS A 275 -20.53 0.64 -6.59
N PHE A 276 -19.75 -0.21 -7.23
CA PHE A 276 -20.15 -0.89 -8.46
C PHE A 276 -21.33 -1.81 -8.19
N ILE A 277 -21.24 -2.67 -7.17
CA ILE A 277 -22.30 -3.59 -6.79
C ILE A 277 -23.59 -2.83 -6.49
N ALA A 278 -23.51 -1.77 -5.67
CA ALA A 278 -24.68 -0.97 -5.31
C ALA A 278 -25.36 -0.24 -6.49
N ARG A 279 -24.65 -0.05 -7.62
CA ARG A 279 -25.15 0.74 -8.76
C ARG A 279 -25.46 -0.09 -10.00
N LYS A 280 -24.80 -1.22 -10.19
CA LYS A 280 -24.73 -1.94 -11.47
C LYS A 280 -25.03 -3.42 -11.35
N THR A 281 -25.18 -3.97 -10.15
CA THR A 281 -25.53 -5.39 -9.95
C THR A 281 -26.66 -5.54 -8.95
N ASN A 282 -27.21 -6.75 -8.83
CA ASN A 282 -28.10 -7.10 -7.73
C ASN A 282 -27.24 -7.43 -6.49
N PRO A 283 -27.32 -6.67 -5.38
CA PRO A 283 -26.55 -6.92 -4.17
C PRO A 283 -27.08 -8.08 -3.32
N ALA A 284 -28.20 -8.73 -3.70
CA ALA A 284 -28.82 -9.79 -2.91
C ALA A 284 -27.87 -10.95 -2.58
N PHE A 285 -26.94 -11.31 -3.46
CA PHE A 285 -25.98 -12.40 -3.20
C PHE A 285 -25.09 -12.18 -1.96
N ILE A 286 -25.03 -10.95 -1.42
CA ILE A 286 -24.26 -10.64 -0.21
C ILE A 286 -24.83 -11.39 1.00
N SER A 287 -26.14 -11.67 1.04
CA SER A 287 -26.76 -12.46 2.11
C SER A 287 -26.29 -13.91 2.12
N ASP A 288 -25.76 -14.39 0.98
CA ASP A 288 -25.29 -15.77 0.82
C ASP A 288 -23.81 -15.92 1.23
N ILE A 289 -23.14 -14.82 1.59
CA ILE A 289 -21.75 -14.82 2.05
C ILE A 289 -21.78 -14.88 3.58
N PRO A 290 -21.23 -15.93 4.22
CA PRO A 290 -21.21 -16.04 5.67
C PRO A 290 -20.57 -14.83 6.36
N PHE A 291 -19.42 -14.34 5.86
CA PHE A 291 -18.69 -13.23 6.48
C PHE A 291 -18.23 -12.18 5.45
N PRO A 292 -19.11 -11.26 5.04
CA PRO A 292 -18.73 -10.16 4.15
C PRO A 292 -17.97 -9.07 4.93
N VAL A 293 -16.78 -8.72 4.45
CA VAL A 293 -15.89 -7.75 5.10
C VAL A 293 -15.71 -6.52 4.21
N PHE A 294 -16.01 -5.34 4.73
CA PHE A 294 -15.88 -4.08 3.99
C PHE A 294 -14.62 -3.34 4.42
N VAL A 295 -13.71 -3.10 3.46
CA VAL A 295 -12.41 -2.44 3.75
C VAL A 295 -12.59 -1.03 4.32
N LYS A 296 -13.68 -0.34 3.99
CA LYS A 296 -14.00 1.00 4.50
C LYS A 296 -15.47 1.08 4.90
N GLY A 297 -15.77 1.85 5.95
CA GLY A 297 -17.14 2.04 6.44
C GLY A 297 -18.11 2.62 5.41
N LYS A 298 -17.63 3.38 4.41
CA LYS A 298 -18.48 3.82 3.29
C LYS A 298 -18.99 2.65 2.43
N GLY A 299 -18.20 1.59 2.28
CA GLY A 299 -18.64 0.36 1.61
C GLY A 299 -19.73 -0.34 2.40
N TYR A 300 -19.54 -0.47 3.72
CA TYR A 300 -20.56 -1.04 4.61
C TYR A 300 -21.86 -0.24 4.58
N ARG A 301 -21.83 1.10 4.56
CA ARG A 301 -23.06 1.90 4.42
C ARG A 301 -23.84 1.65 3.13
N LEU A 302 -23.16 1.24 2.05
CA LEU A 302 -23.81 0.96 0.77
C LEU A 302 -24.47 -0.42 0.74
N LEU A 303 -23.86 -1.40 1.41
CA LEU A 303 -24.18 -2.83 1.21
C LEU A 303 -24.50 -3.59 2.50
N GLY A 304 -24.25 -3.01 3.67
CA GLY A 304 -24.42 -3.65 4.97
C GLY A 304 -25.86 -4.03 5.28
N ARG A 305 -26.85 -3.40 4.65
CA ARG A 305 -28.26 -3.80 4.77
C ARG A 305 -28.59 -5.17 4.14
N TYR A 306 -27.67 -5.76 3.39
CA TYR A 306 -27.83 -7.07 2.74
C TYR A 306 -27.14 -8.20 3.52
N THR A 307 -26.71 -7.95 4.75
CA THR A 307 -26.02 -8.93 5.59
C THR A 307 -26.25 -8.62 7.06
N THR A 308 -26.40 -9.66 7.87
CA THR A 308 -26.45 -9.56 9.34
C THR A 308 -25.08 -9.76 9.99
N THR A 309 -24.15 -10.36 9.26
CA THR A 309 -22.81 -10.76 9.69
C THR A 309 -21.70 -9.89 9.09
N GLY A 310 -22.08 -8.85 8.35
CA GLY A 310 -21.14 -7.96 7.69
C GLY A 310 -20.43 -7.02 8.67
N ARG A 311 -19.13 -6.80 8.44
CA ARG A 311 -18.33 -5.90 9.29
C ARG A 311 -17.39 -5.01 8.49
N VAL A 312 -16.90 -3.96 9.15
CA VAL A 312 -15.82 -3.13 8.61
C VAL A 312 -14.49 -3.73 9.05
N LEU A 313 -13.52 -3.77 8.14
CA LEU A 313 -12.15 -4.18 8.44
C LEU A 313 -11.51 -3.20 9.43
N MET A 314 -10.81 -3.72 10.43
CA MET A 314 -9.98 -2.92 11.31
C MET A 314 -8.72 -2.48 10.56
N ASN A 315 -8.56 -1.17 10.34
CA ASN A 315 -7.49 -0.63 9.50
C ASN A 315 -6.17 -0.49 10.29
N LEU A 316 -5.07 -1.00 9.73
CA LEU A 316 -3.72 -0.87 10.29
C LEU A 316 -3.00 0.44 9.94
N GLN A 317 -3.60 1.33 9.14
CA GLN A 317 -2.97 2.54 8.61
C GLN A 317 -2.21 3.42 9.61
N TRP A 318 -2.61 3.41 10.89
CA TRP A 318 -1.92 4.19 11.93
C TRP A 318 -0.57 3.58 12.36
N LEU A 319 -0.31 2.31 12.02
CA LEU A 319 0.92 1.53 12.23
C LEU A 319 1.72 1.30 10.93
N LEU A 320 1.43 2.07 9.88
CA LEU A 320 2.08 1.93 8.59
C LEU A 320 3.01 3.11 8.36
N PHE A 321 4.22 2.85 7.89
CA PHE A 321 5.18 3.91 7.62
C PHE A 321 4.74 4.82 6.45
N ASP A 322 4.12 4.24 5.42
CA ASP A 322 3.44 5.02 4.40
C ASP A 322 2.13 4.38 3.93
N SER A 323 1.12 5.22 3.71
CA SER A 323 -0.11 4.93 2.96
C SER A 323 -1.00 3.85 3.59
N GLU A 324 -1.49 2.88 2.81
CA GLU A 324 -2.40 1.82 3.23
C GLU A 324 -2.02 0.50 2.56
N PHE A 325 -2.28 -0.63 3.23
CA PHE A 325 -2.22 -1.92 2.56
C PHE A 325 -3.24 -2.05 1.42
N ASN A 326 -2.90 -2.83 0.40
CA ASN A 326 -3.89 -3.37 -0.52
C ASN A 326 -4.76 -4.43 0.21
N ALA A 327 -5.75 -4.98 -0.49
CA ALA A 327 -6.69 -5.92 0.13
C ALA A 327 -6.01 -7.20 0.67
N GLY A 328 -4.96 -7.70 0.01
CA GLY A 328 -4.22 -8.91 0.40
C GLY A 328 -3.60 -8.82 1.80
N PRO A 329 -2.61 -7.92 2.03
CA PRO A 329 -2.03 -7.75 3.35
C PRO A 329 -3.07 -7.33 4.41
N ASN A 330 -4.06 -6.49 4.07
CA ASN A 330 -5.16 -6.21 4.99
C ASN A 330 -5.90 -7.47 5.43
N ALA A 331 -6.22 -8.38 4.50
CA ALA A 331 -6.87 -9.64 4.82
C ALA A 331 -5.98 -10.56 5.66
N ILE A 332 -4.67 -10.63 5.40
CA ILE A 332 -3.73 -11.41 6.22
C ILE A 332 -3.83 -10.99 7.69
N PHE A 333 -3.67 -9.70 8.01
CA PHE A 333 -3.72 -9.24 9.40
C PHE A 333 -5.12 -9.32 10.00
N ASP A 334 -6.14 -9.06 9.20
CA ASP A 334 -7.53 -9.19 9.63
C ASP A 334 -7.91 -10.64 9.96
N LEU A 335 -7.35 -11.65 9.27
CA LEU A 335 -7.56 -13.06 9.60
C LEU A 335 -6.76 -13.46 10.84
N LEU A 336 -5.49 -13.07 10.94
CA LEU A 336 -4.63 -13.43 12.07
C LEU A 336 -5.16 -12.94 13.42
N ARG A 337 -5.92 -11.83 13.45
CA ARG A 337 -6.54 -11.32 14.68
C ARG A 337 -7.56 -12.26 15.30
N PHE A 338 -8.06 -13.24 14.56
CA PHE A 338 -9.00 -14.23 15.07
C PHE A 338 -8.35 -15.57 15.40
N ALA A 339 -7.01 -15.62 15.50
CA ALA A 339 -6.25 -16.81 15.89
C ALA A 339 -6.64 -18.09 15.10
N PRO A 340 -6.57 -18.07 13.75
CA PRO A 340 -6.73 -19.28 12.95
C PRO A 340 -5.62 -20.29 13.25
N ALA A 341 -5.88 -21.57 12.98
CA ALA A 341 -4.81 -22.59 13.08
C ALA A 341 -3.76 -22.36 12.00
N THR A 342 -4.21 -22.07 10.77
CA THR A 342 -3.34 -21.80 9.61
C THR A 342 -4.02 -20.85 8.64
N VAL A 343 -3.26 -19.96 8.02
CA VAL A 343 -3.70 -19.21 6.82
C VAL A 343 -2.76 -19.57 5.68
N LYS A 344 -3.29 -20.15 4.60
CA LYS A 344 -2.53 -20.41 3.38
C LYS A 344 -2.97 -19.46 2.28
N VAL A 345 -2.01 -18.76 1.69
CA VAL A 345 -2.24 -17.73 0.68
C VAL A 345 -2.05 -18.31 -0.71
N PHE A 346 -3.07 -18.21 -1.56
CA PHE A 346 -3.07 -18.71 -2.93
C PHE A 346 -3.18 -17.56 -3.93
N ASN A 347 -2.63 -17.76 -5.12
CA ASN A 347 -2.90 -16.93 -6.30
C ASN A 347 -2.65 -15.43 -6.05
N THR A 348 -1.57 -15.12 -5.33
CA THR A 348 -1.11 -13.76 -5.11
C THR A 348 0.39 -13.68 -5.29
N ASP A 349 0.83 -12.57 -5.88
CA ASP A 349 2.25 -12.26 -6.06
C ASP A 349 2.55 -10.82 -5.64
N LEU A 350 1.71 -10.28 -4.75
CA LEU A 350 1.82 -8.91 -4.23
C LEU A 350 1.93 -7.85 -5.32
N MET A 351 1.19 -8.03 -6.42
CA MET A 351 1.07 -7.07 -7.53
C MET A 351 2.25 -7.10 -8.52
N LEU A 352 3.09 -8.13 -8.51
CA LEU A 352 4.07 -8.35 -9.59
C LEU A 352 3.36 -8.57 -10.93
N THR A 353 2.25 -9.30 -10.94
CA THR A 353 1.41 -9.48 -12.14
C THR A 353 0.34 -8.40 -12.21
N ALA A 354 0.24 -7.71 -13.35
CA ALA A 354 -0.84 -6.75 -13.62
C ALA A 354 -2.18 -7.45 -13.96
N GLY A 355 -2.11 -8.61 -14.62
CA GLY A 355 -3.26 -9.41 -15.02
C GLY A 355 -4.10 -9.93 -13.84
N ARG A 356 -5.39 -10.14 -14.07
CA ARG A 356 -6.33 -10.68 -13.08
C ARG A 356 -7.10 -11.84 -13.71
N TYR A 357 -7.51 -12.83 -12.91
CA TYR A 357 -8.33 -13.93 -13.44
C TYR A 357 -9.67 -13.42 -14.00
N ARG A 358 -10.28 -14.22 -14.87
CA ARG A 358 -11.51 -13.86 -15.58
C ARG A 358 -12.66 -13.56 -14.62
N GLY A 359 -13.26 -12.37 -14.75
CA GLY A 359 -14.40 -11.93 -13.93
C GLY A 359 -14.03 -11.15 -12.68
N TYR A 360 -12.74 -11.06 -12.33
CA TYR A 360 -12.29 -10.20 -11.22
C TYR A 360 -12.45 -8.71 -11.55
N SER A 361 -11.95 -8.29 -12.71
CA SER A 361 -12.03 -6.90 -13.17
C SER A 361 -13.46 -6.54 -13.63
N GLN A 362 -13.77 -5.24 -13.65
CA GLN A 362 -15.02 -4.77 -14.24
C GLN A 362 -14.93 -4.88 -15.77
N PRO A 363 -15.96 -5.37 -16.47
CA PRO A 363 -15.99 -5.34 -17.92
C PRO A 363 -15.79 -3.91 -18.45
N GLY A 364 -14.87 -3.71 -19.40
CA GLY A 364 -14.56 -2.40 -19.98
C GLY A 364 -13.77 -1.45 -19.08
N GLY A 365 -13.20 -1.93 -17.97
CA GLY A 365 -12.31 -1.12 -17.14
C GLY A 365 -11.01 -0.77 -17.86
N GLU A 366 -10.52 0.45 -17.65
CA GLU A 366 -9.21 0.88 -18.13
C GLU A 366 -8.09 0.05 -17.48
N GLU A 367 -6.99 -0.10 -18.20
CA GLU A 367 -5.77 -0.68 -17.65
C GLU A 367 -5.28 0.16 -16.47
N ILE A 368 -5.01 -0.50 -15.34
CA ILE A 368 -4.64 0.19 -14.12
C ILE A 368 -3.15 0.51 -14.16
N ASN A 369 -2.80 1.80 -14.17
CA ASN A 369 -1.45 2.24 -13.88
C ASN A 369 -1.17 2.03 -12.37
N TYR A 370 -0.58 0.88 -12.04
CA TYR A 370 -0.27 0.53 -10.66
C TYR A 370 0.78 1.45 -10.04
N SER A 371 1.71 2.00 -10.82
CA SER A 371 2.70 2.97 -10.34
C SER A 371 2.06 4.21 -9.69
N HIS A 372 1.01 4.74 -10.32
CA HIS A 372 0.23 5.84 -9.72
C HIS A 372 -0.53 5.37 -8.47
N SER A 373 -1.08 4.16 -8.48
CA SER A 373 -1.73 3.59 -7.29
C SER A 373 -0.75 3.39 -6.13
N PHE A 374 0.48 2.98 -6.42
CA PHE A 374 1.50 2.73 -5.41
C PHE A 374 1.94 4.04 -4.74
N ALA A 375 2.21 5.07 -5.54
CA ALA A 375 2.54 6.39 -5.03
C ALA A 375 1.39 7.01 -4.20
N LYS A 376 0.15 6.76 -4.62
CA LYS A 376 -1.04 7.39 -4.02
C LYS A 376 -1.52 6.69 -2.76
N THR A 377 -1.65 5.36 -2.80
CA THR A 377 -2.41 4.63 -1.78
C THR A 377 -1.71 3.41 -1.21
N HIS A 378 -0.73 2.83 -1.91
CA HIS A 378 -0.23 1.50 -1.57
C HIS A 378 1.30 1.41 -1.68
N ASP A 379 2.03 1.60 -0.59
CA ASP A 379 3.48 1.41 -0.58
C ASP A 379 3.83 -0.08 -0.84
N PRO A 380 4.44 -0.42 -2.00
CA PRO A 380 4.68 -1.81 -2.36
C PRO A 380 5.74 -2.49 -1.49
N LEU A 381 6.76 -1.76 -1.01
CA LEU A 381 7.82 -2.34 -0.18
C LEU A 381 7.27 -2.67 1.21
N MET A 382 6.50 -1.75 1.79
CA MET A 382 5.82 -1.99 3.06
C MET A 382 4.99 -3.27 3.00
N GLN A 383 4.13 -3.41 1.99
CA GLN A 383 3.26 -4.58 1.83
C GLN A 383 4.05 -5.88 1.73
N PHE A 384 5.16 -5.85 1.00
CA PHE A 384 6.09 -6.96 0.88
C PHE A 384 6.72 -7.33 2.22
N ARG A 385 7.30 -6.36 2.94
CA ARG A 385 7.94 -6.57 4.24
C ARG A 385 6.98 -7.17 5.25
N TRP A 386 5.78 -6.63 5.37
CA TRP A 386 4.78 -7.13 6.30
C TRP A 386 4.32 -8.56 5.98
N ALA A 387 4.07 -8.87 4.71
CA ALA A 387 3.74 -10.24 4.30
C ALA A 387 4.91 -11.20 4.53
N LYS A 388 6.14 -10.79 4.21
CA LYS A 388 7.36 -11.58 4.40
C LYS A 388 7.65 -11.82 5.88
N LEU A 389 7.38 -10.83 6.73
CA LEU A 389 7.51 -10.97 8.18
C LEU A 389 6.52 -12.01 8.71
N ALA A 390 5.24 -11.93 8.32
CA ALA A 390 4.24 -12.93 8.71
C ALA A 390 4.61 -14.34 8.20
N TRP A 391 5.10 -14.46 6.98
CA TRP A 391 5.54 -15.73 6.39
C TRP A 391 6.77 -16.32 7.09
N SER A 392 7.83 -15.53 7.27
CA SER A 392 9.06 -15.98 7.94
C SER A 392 8.84 -16.39 9.40
N ARG A 393 7.83 -15.81 10.06
CA ARG A 393 7.39 -16.16 11.41
C ARG A 393 6.38 -17.32 11.45
N ARG A 394 6.12 -17.96 10.31
CA ARG A 394 5.18 -19.10 10.16
C ARG A 394 3.77 -18.78 10.65
N LEU A 395 3.34 -17.53 10.52
CA LEU A 395 1.96 -17.10 10.77
C LEU A 395 1.06 -17.38 9.56
N ILE A 396 1.66 -17.34 8.37
CA ILE A 396 1.03 -17.69 7.10
C ILE A 396 1.94 -18.61 6.30
N ASP A 397 1.35 -19.36 5.39
CA ASP A 397 2.04 -20.10 4.32
C ASP A 397 1.45 -19.68 2.96
N GLY A 398 1.93 -20.25 1.86
CA GLY A 398 1.28 -20.03 0.57
C GLY A 398 1.52 -21.11 -0.47
N ASP A 399 0.93 -20.89 -1.64
CA ASP A 399 1.23 -21.68 -2.82
C ASP A 399 2.66 -21.44 -3.33
N GLU A 400 3.06 -22.21 -4.34
CA GLU A 400 4.41 -22.13 -4.92
C GLU A 400 4.79 -20.71 -5.32
N ARG A 401 3.86 -19.98 -5.97
CA ARG A 401 4.08 -18.61 -6.43
C ARG A 401 4.24 -17.64 -5.27
N PHE A 402 3.39 -17.72 -4.25
CA PHE A 402 3.52 -16.86 -3.07
C PHE A 402 4.86 -17.09 -2.36
N CYS A 403 5.22 -18.36 -2.17
CA CYS A 403 6.48 -18.74 -1.53
C CYS A 403 7.71 -18.29 -2.34
N GLU A 404 7.66 -18.38 -3.67
CA GLU A 404 8.70 -17.81 -4.57
C GLU A 404 8.89 -16.31 -4.31
N VAL A 405 7.79 -15.55 -4.21
CA VAL A 405 7.85 -14.10 -3.94
C VAL A 405 8.40 -13.83 -2.53
N MET A 406 7.94 -14.54 -1.51
CA MET A 406 8.41 -14.34 -0.12
C MET A 406 9.89 -14.71 0.06
N ALA A 407 10.38 -15.68 -0.71
CA ALA A 407 11.79 -16.08 -0.73
C ALA A 407 12.71 -15.02 -1.36
N SER A 408 12.21 -14.22 -2.31
CA SER A 408 13.00 -13.16 -2.94
C SER A 408 13.44 -12.08 -1.94
N ASP A 409 14.57 -11.41 -2.19
CA ASP A 409 14.95 -10.24 -1.40
C ASP A 409 14.18 -8.98 -1.83
N GLU A 410 14.32 -7.90 -1.05
CA GLU A 410 13.63 -6.64 -1.33
C GLU A 410 14.05 -6.01 -2.67
N ARG A 411 15.33 -6.14 -3.04
CA ARG A 411 15.86 -5.53 -4.26
C ARG A 411 15.30 -6.25 -5.49
N ASP A 412 15.28 -7.57 -5.45
CA ASP A 412 14.72 -8.41 -6.51
C ASP A 412 13.22 -8.17 -6.68
N TYR A 413 12.47 -8.15 -5.57
CA TYR A 413 11.03 -7.85 -5.61
C TYR A 413 10.74 -6.49 -6.26
N ILE A 414 11.48 -5.44 -5.87
CA ILE A 414 11.31 -4.08 -6.38
C ILE A 414 11.73 -3.96 -7.85
N LYS A 415 12.79 -4.66 -8.25
CA LYS A 415 13.22 -4.73 -9.65
C LYS A 415 12.13 -5.38 -10.51
N ARG A 416 11.53 -6.48 -10.05
CA ARG A 416 10.42 -7.14 -10.76
C ARG A 416 9.18 -6.25 -10.85
N LEU A 417 8.87 -5.46 -9.82
CA LEU A 417 7.82 -4.43 -9.90
C LEU A 417 8.14 -3.37 -10.94
N GLN A 418 9.39 -2.91 -11.01
CA GLN A 418 9.82 -1.94 -12.02
C GLN A 418 9.71 -2.49 -13.44
N GLU A 419 10.10 -3.74 -13.65
CA GLU A 419 9.98 -4.43 -14.93
C GLU A 419 8.51 -4.56 -15.34
N GLY A 420 7.61 -4.89 -14.40
CA GLY A 420 6.19 -5.05 -14.66
C GLY A 420 5.41 -3.74 -14.88
N HIS A 421 5.81 -2.63 -14.23
CA HIS A 421 4.99 -1.41 -14.18
C HIS A 421 5.74 -0.12 -14.53
N GLY A 422 7.07 -0.14 -14.53
CA GLY A 422 7.90 1.06 -14.66
C GLY A 422 7.84 1.71 -16.04
N ALA A 423 7.92 0.90 -17.10
CA ALA A 423 7.89 1.40 -18.48
C ALA A 423 6.58 2.16 -18.78
N ILE A 424 5.43 1.58 -18.43
CA ILE A 424 4.11 2.18 -18.60
C ILE A 424 4.02 3.54 -17.87
N ALA A 425 4.58 3.64 -16.68
CA ALA A 425 4.58 4.90 -15.91
C ALA A 425 5.47 5.97 -16.55
N ARG A 426 6.68 5.61 -17.02
CA ARG A 426 7.56 6.53 -17.75
C ARG A 426 6.91 7.03 -19.03
N GLU A 427 6.29 6.15 -19.81
CA GLU A 427 5.61 6.52 -21.05
C GLU A 427 4.46 7.50 -20.79
N ASN A 428 3.65 7.27 -19.76
CA ASN A 428 2.58 8.20 -19.37
C ASN A 428 3.10 9.61 -19.05
N LEU A 429 4.30 9.74 -18.46
CA LEU A 429 4.92 11.04 -18.18
C LEU A 429 5.64 11.69 -19.36
N ARG A 430 6.05 10.92 -20.36
CA ARG A 430 6.58 11.47 -21.62
C ARG A 430 5.49 12.13 -22.47
N GLY A 431 4.22 11.81 -22.17
CA GLY A 431 3.09 12.06 -23.04
C GLY A 431 3.04 10.99 -24.12
N ARG A 432 1.84 10.47 -24.41
CA ARG A 432 1.68 9.51 -25.53
C ARG A 432 2.21 10.18 -26.79
N SER A 433 3.15 9.53 -27.47
CA SER A 433 3.46 9.88 -28.86
C SER A 433 2.16 9.65 -29.63
N GLN A 434 1.43 10.72 -29.95
CA GLN A 434 0.27 10.64 -30.83
C GLN A 434 0.71 10.23 -32.23
#